data_AF-A0A2V2B8U2-F1
#
_entry.id   AF-A0A2V2B8U2-F1
#
_cell.length_a   1.000
_cell.length_b   1.000
_cell.length_c   1.000
_cell.angle_alpha   90.00
_cell.angle_beta   90.00
_cell.angle_gamma   90.00
#
_symmetry.space_group_name_H-M   'P 1'
#
loop_
_entity.id
_entity.type
_entity.pdbx_description
1 polymer ?
#
loop_
_entity_poly.entity_id
_entity_poly.type
_entity_poly.pdbx_seq_one_letter_code
_entity_poly.pdbx_strand_id
1 'polypeptide(L)'
;MSRTGRKPGPRPSVGVLERLVDDNDEFWTVVERLGRHRVPSLARIDPYGDTTLRGEAVDQMVRELGGVDLARLGSGEHEVVTTLLAWGLRCRTDRELRIAFSGD
;
A
#
# COMPACT_ATOMS: atom_id res chain seq x y z
N MET A 1 34.84 3.13 22.50
CA MET A 1 34.25 3.48 21.18
C MET A 1 33.19 2.44 20.86
N SER A 2 31.92 2.82 20.98
CA SER A 2 30.77 1.91 20.98
C SER A 2 30.32 1.57 19.55
N ARG A 3 30.23 0.28 19.24
CA ARG A 3 29.62 -0.23 17.99
C ARG A 3 28.10 -0.16 18.16
N THR A 4 27.42 0.73 17.44
CA THR A 4 25.95 0.77 17.39
C THR A 4 25.45 -0.47 16.65
N GLY A 5 24.86 -1.41 17.40
CA GLY A 5 24.12 -2.53 16.85
C GLY A 5 22.87 -2.01 16.14
N ARG A 6 22.80 -2.19 14.81
CA ARG A 6 21.52 -2.15 14.10
C ARG A 6 20.66 -3.28 14.68
N LYS A 7 19.54 -2.94 15.33
CA LYS A 7 18.49 -3.92 15.60
C LYS A 7 18.06 -4.49 14.24
N PRO A 8 18.05 -5.83 14.05
CA PRO A 8 17.44 -6.40 12.87
C PRO A 8 15.97 -5.95 12.84
N GLY A 9 15.54 -5.37 11.72
CA GLY A 9 14.14 -5.05 11.50
C GLY A 9 13.26 -6.30 11.68
N PRO A 10 11.93 -6.14 11.86
CA PRO A 10 11.03 -7.26 12.05
C PRO A 10 11.26 -8.33 10.98
N ARG A 11 11.35 -9.61 11.38
CA ARG A 11 11.42 -10.72 10.40
C ARG A 11 10.22 -10.60 9.46
N PRO A 12 10.39 -10.77 8.14
CA PRO A 12 9.26 -10.93 7.23
C PRO A 12 8.39 -12.07 7.77
N SER A 13 7.15 -11.75 8.12
CA SER A 13 6.18 -12.79 8.49
C SER A 13 5.89 -13.61 7.24
N VAL A 14 5.92 -14.94 7.36
CA VAL A 14 5.51 -15.86 6.29
C VAL A 14 4.16 -15.38 5.72
N GLY A 15 4.06 -15.21 4.40
CA GLY A 15 2.87 -14.72 3.69
C GLY A 15 2.79 -13.20 3.43
N VAL A 16 3.79 -12.39 3.77
CA VAL A 16 3.86 -10.98 3.30
C VAL A 16 4.48 -10.96 1.91
N LEU A 17 3.72 -10.54 0.89
CA LEU A 17 4.29 -10.39 -0.44
C LEU A 17 5.06 -9.07 -0.55
N GLU A 18 4.46 -7.95 -0.12
CA GLU A 18 4.99 -6.62 -0.39
C GLU A 18 4.60 -5.59 0.69
N ARG A 19 5.54 -4.69 0.99
CA ARG A 19 5.39 -3.56 1.90
C ARG A 19 5.50 -2.28 1.09
N LEU A 20 4.49 -1.41 1.18
CA LEU A 20 4.62 -0.02 0.74
C LEU A 20 5.30 0.77 1.87
N VAL A 21 6.37 1.49 1.53
CA VAL A 21 6.96 2.54 2.37
C VAL A 21 6.77 3.83 1.60
N ASP A 22 6.07 4.80 2.19
CA ASP A 22 5.76 6.08 1.55
C ASP A 22 6.89 7.09 1.80
N ASP A 23 8.04 6.88 1.15
CA ASP A 23 9.25 7.69 1.39
C ASP A 23 9.11 9.17 0.93
N ASN A 24 8.10 9.48 0.11
CA ASN A 24 7.93 10.78 -0.56
C ASN A 24 6.50 11.38 -0.47
N ASP A 25 5.66 10.92 0.47
CA ASP A 25 4.25 11.33 0.61
C ASP A 25 3.37 11.08 -0.65
N GLU A 26 3.84 10.27 -1.59
CA GLU A 26 3.17 10.01 -2.86
C GLU A 26 1.89 9.22 -2.63
N PHE A 27 1.88 8.31 -1.65
CA PHE A 27 0.68 7.57 -1.28
C PHE A 27 -0.41 8.49 -0.74
N TRP A 28 -0.07 9.41 0.17
CA TRP A 28 -1.06 10.35 0.70
C TRP A 28 -1.54 11.34 -0.36
N THR A 29 -0.64 11.79 -1.23
CA THR A 29 -0.98 12.64 -2.38
C THR A 29 -1.99 11.95 -3.31
N VAL A 30 -1.82 10.65 -3.58
CA VAL A 30 -2.81 9.83 -4.33
C VAL A 30 -4.16 9.80 -3.62
N VAL A 31 -4.19 9.50 -2.31
CA VAL A 31 -5.44 9.39 -1.54
C VAL A 31 -6.21 10.71 -1.53
N GLU A 32 -5.52 11.83 -1.42
CA GLU A 32 -6.12 13.16 -1.49
C GLU A 32 -6.64 13.48 -2.89
N ARG A 33 -5.83 13.23 -3.93
CA ARG A 33 -6.19 13.51 -5.33
C ARG A 33 -7.38 12.69 -5.81
N LEU A 34 -7.41 11.40 -5.49
CA LEU A 34 -8.52 10.51 -5.84
C LEU A 34 -9.77 10.80 -5.01
N GLY A 35 -9.58 11.43 -3.84
CA GLY A 35 -10.62 11.70 -2.88
C GLY A 35 -10.92 10.49 -2.01
N ARG A 36 -10.84 10.69 -0.69
CA ARG A 36 -11.04 9.66 0.35
C ARG A 36 -12.37 8.90 0.25
N HIS A 37 -13.39 9.49 -0.38
CA HIS A 37 -14.70 8.89 -0.60
C HIS A 37 -14.71 7.87 -1.76
N ARG A 38 -13.78 7.98 -2.72
CA ARG A 38 -13.63 7.05 -3.85
C ARG A 38 -12.69 5.89 -3.55
N VAL A 39 -11.71 6.13 -2.67
CA VAL A 39 -10.73 5.13 -2.23
C VAL A 39 -10.81 4.87 -0.71
N PRO A 40 -11.98 4.48 -0.17
CA PRO A 40 -12.13 4.29 1.27
C PRO A 40 -11.28 3.15 1.84
N SER A 41 -10.81 2.20 1.03
CA SER A 41 -9.85 1.18 1.49
C SER A 41 -8.49 1.78 1.84
N LEU A 42 -8.02 2.73 1.03
CA LEU A 42 -6.74 3.41 1.23
C LEU A 42 -6.84 4.52 2.29
N ALA A 43 -7.95 5.25 2.32
CA ALA A 43 -8.16 6.35 3.27
C ALA A 43 -8.19 5.91 4.75
N ARG A 44 -8.38 4.62 5.03
CA ARG A 44 -8.40 4.04 6.38
C ARG A 44 -7.03 3.57 6.87
N ILE A 45 -6.00 3.60 6.02
CA ILE A 45 -4.65 3.25 6.43
C ILE A 45 -4.19 4.26 7.49
N ASP A 46 -3.54 3.76 8.54
CA ASP A 46 -2.99 4.60 9.59
C ASP A 46 -1.64 5.15 9.13
N PRO A 47 -1.45 6.48 8.99
CA PRO A 47 -0.16 7.07 8.62
C PRO A 47 0.95 6.81 9.64
N TYR A 48 0.61 6.54 10.91
CA TYR A 48 1.58 6.34 11.99
C TYR A 48 1.63 4.89 12.47
N GLY A 49 0.88 4.01 11.82
CA GLY A 49 0.65 2.64 12.28
C GLY A 49 0.80 1.63 11.16
N ASP A 50 1.39 0.48 11.48
CA ASP A 50 1.42 -0.64 10.55
C ASP A 50 0.00 -1.10 10.24
N THR A 51 -0.39 -1.02 8.96
CA THR A 51 -1.68 -1.49 8.46
C THR A 51 -1.48 -2.65 7.49
N THR A 52 -2.43 -3.58 7.40
CA THR A 52 -2.36 -4.69 6.44
C THR A 52 -3.71 -4.90 5.76
N LEU A 53 -3.70 -5.01 4.42
CA LEU A 53 -4.87 -5.38 3.62
C LEU A 53 -4.75 -6.85 3.18
N ARG A 54 -5.85 -7.60 3.31
CA ARG A 54 -5.98 -9.00 2.88
C ARG A 54 -7.42 -9.31 2.47
N GLY A 55 -7.61 -10.39 1.71
CA GLY A 55 -8.95 -10.91 1.36
C GLY A 55 -9.86 -9.84 0.74
N GLU A 56 -11.05 -9.67 1.30
CA GLU A 56 -12.06 -8.70 0.82
C GLU A 56 -11.55 -7.25 0.79
N ALA A 57 -10.67 -6.87 1.71
CA ALA A 57 -10.11 -5.53 1.73
C ALA A 57 -9.23 -5.25 0.50
N VAL A 58 -8.51 -6.27 0.01
CA VAL A 58 -7.77 -6.20 -1.25
C VAL A 58 -8.71 -6.20 -2.45
N ASP A 59 -9.74 -7.06 -2.44
CA ASP A 59 -10.73 -7.11 -3.52
C ASP A 59 -11.42 -5.74 -3.68
N GLN A 60 -11.73 -5.08 -2.57
CA GLN A 60 -12.28 -3.72 -2.55
C GLN A 60 -11.29 -2.70 -3.08
N MET A 61 -10.04 -2.69 -2.60
CA MET A 61 -8.99 -1.78 -3.09
C MET A 61 -8.78 -1.89 -4.61
N VAL A 62 -8.72 -3.12 -5.14
CA VAL A 62 -8.55 -3.34 -6.59
C VAL A 62 -9.74 -2.78 -7.38
N ARG A 63 -10.97 -2.90 -6.88
CA ARG A 63 -12.16 -2.31 -7.53
C ARG A 63 -12.12 -0.79 -7.53
N GLU A 64 -11.72 -0.20 -6.41
CA GLU A 64 -11.60 1.26 -6.26
C GLU A 64 -10.54 1.82 -7.23
N LEU A 65 -9.36 1.20 -7.26
CA LEU A 65 -8.25 1.63 -8.11
C LEU A 65 -8.47 1.31 -9.59
N GLY A 66 -9.20 0.25 -9.92
CA GLY A 66 -9.51 -0.12 -11.31
C GLY A 66 -10.38 0.90 -12.05
N GLY A 67 -11.05 1.80 -11.32
CA GLY A 67 -11.83 2.91 -11.89
C GLY A 67 -11.05 4.22 -12.03
N VAL A 68 -9.77 4.26 -11.66
CA VAL A 68 -8.94 5.46 -11.69
C VAL A 68 -8.48 5.76 -13.12
N ASP A 69 -8.64 7.01 -13.54
CA ASP A 69 -8.06 7.52 -14.77
C ASP A 69 -6.57 7.86 -14.56
N LEU A 70 -5.70 6.91 -14.89
CA LEU A 70 -4.25 7.01 -14.74
C LEU A 70 -3.64 8.17 -15.52
N ALA A 71 -4.27 8.63 -16.61
CA ALA A 71 -3.76 9.74 -17.42
C ALA A 71 -3.80 11.09 -16.69
N ARG A 72 -4.54 11.18 -15.58
CA ARG A 72 -4.66 12.39 -14.75
C ARG A 72 -3.71 12.42 -13.56
N LEU A 73 -2.87 11.39 -13.40
CA LEU A 73 -1.93 11.27 -12.30
C LEU A 73 -0.54 11.79 -12.68
N GLY A 74 0.20 12.27 -11.67
CA GLY A 74 1.65 12.50 -11.80
C GLY A 74 2.42 11.18 -11.84
N SER A 75 3.72 11.22 -12.13
CA SER A 75 4.55 10.01 -12.26
C SER A 75 4.59 9.16 -11.00
N GLY A 76 4.79 9.76 -9.83
CA GLY A 76 4.83 9.05 -8.54
C GLY A 76 3.47 8.46 -8.16
N GLU A 77 2.40 9.24 -8.31
CA GLU A 77 1.03 8.77 -8.10
C GLU A 77 0.65 7.59 -9.01
N HIS A 78 1.07 7.68 -10.27
CA HIS A 78 0.87 6.61 -11.24
C HIS A 78 1.63 5.34 -10.81
N GLU A 79 2.86 5.48 -10.34
CA GLU A 79 3.65 4.36 -9.80
C GLU A 79 2.99 3.72 -8.57
N VAL A 80 2.52 4.52 -7.62
CA VAL A 80 1.78 4.02 -6.44
C VAL A 80 0.52 3.25 -6.86
N VAL A 81 -0.33 3.84 -7.72
CA VAL A 81 -1.59 3.20 -8.13
C VAL A 81 -1.34 1.91 -8.91
N THR A 82 -0.40 1.92 -9.85
CA THR A 82 -0.08 0.72 -10.65
C THR A 82 0.56 -0.38 -9.80
N THR A 83 1.40 -0.02 -8.83
CA THR A 83 1.99 -0.95 -7.86
C THR A 83 0.92 -1.60 -6.99
N LEU A 84 0.04 -0.81 -6.37
CA LEU A 84 -1.05 -1.33 -5.54
C LEU A 84 -2.02 -2.22 -6.35
N LEU A 85 -2.29 -1.88 -7.60
CA LEU A 85 -3.09 -2.72 -8.50
C LEU A 85 -2.39 -4.06 -8.79
N ALA A 86 -1.11 -4.04 -9.14
CA ALA A 86 -0.35 -5.26 -9.41
C ALA A 86 -0.31 -6.19 -8.19
N TRP A 87 -0.02 -5.62 -7.01
CA TRP A 87 0.02 -6.36 -5.75
C TRP A 87 -1.36 -6.89 -5.36
N GLY A 88 -2.39 -6.07 -5.52
CA GLY A 88 -3.77 -6.47 -5.24
C GLY A 88 -4.22 -7.62 -6.13
N LEU A 89 -3.95 -7.56 -7.44
CA LEU A 89 -4.25 -8.66 -8.36
C LEU A 89 -3.52 -9.96 -8.00
N ARG A 90 -2.27 -9.86 -7.54
CA ARG A 90 -1.51 -11.04 -7.09
C ARG A 90 -2.10 -11.65 -5.81
N CYS A 91 -2.51 -10.81 -4.85
CA CYS A 91 -3.21 -11.25 -3.63
C CYS A 91 -4.61 -11.85 -3.90
N ARG A 92 -5.24 -11.54 -5.04
CA ARG A 92 -6.49 -12.20 -5.46
C ARG A 92 -6.26 -13.63 -5.95
N THR A 93 -5.12 -13.87 -6.57
CA THR A 93 -4.71 -15.20 -7.06
C THR A 93 -4.17 -16.08 -5.93
N ASP A 94 -3.46 -15.49 -4.98
CA ASP A 94 -2.91 -16.19 -3.81
C ASP A 94 -3.41 -15.55 -2.51
N ARG A 95 -4.32 -16.26 -1.84
CA ARG A 95 -5.03 -15.79 -0.64
C ARG A 95 -4.15 -15.73 0.61
N GLU A 96 -2.96 -16.34 0.59
CA GLU A 96 -2.00 -16.23 1.70
C GLU A 96 -1.25 -14.89 1.68
N LEU A 97 -1.33 -14.15 0.58
CA LEU A 97 -0.67 -12.87 0.42
C LEU A 97 -1.46 -11.72 1.03
N ARG A 98 -0.70 -10.70 1.44
CA ARG A 98 -1.22 -9.46 2.00
C ARG A 98 -0.31 -8.28 1.65
N ILE A 99 -0.91 -7.10 1.60
CA ILE A 99 -0.22 -5.84 1.37
C ILE A 99 -0.04 -5.16 2.72
N ALA A 100 1.21 -4.89 3.10
CA ALA A 100 1.54 -4.18 4.32
C ALA A 100 1.85 -2.70 4.02
N PHE A 101 1.38 -1.81 4.89
CA PHE A 101 1.71 -0.40 4.90
C PHE A 101 2.40 -0.11 6.21
N SER A 102 3.52 0.59 6.17
CA SER A 102 4.24 1.02 7.37
C SER A 102 4.24 2.53 7.45
N GLY A 103 3.81 3.04 8.60
CA GLY A 103 4.01 4.43 8.98
C GLY A 103 5.44 4.67 9.49
N ASP A 104 5.85 5.93 9.51
CA ASP A 104 7.12 6.41 10.08
C ASP A 104 6.98 6.79 11.56
#